data_AF-A0A7C7DK35-F1
#
_entry.id   AF-A0A7C7DK35-F1
#
_cell.length_a   1.000
_cell.length_b   1.000
_cell.length_c   1.000
_cell.angle_alpha   90.00
_cell.angle_beta   90.00
_cell.angle_gamma   90.00
#
_symmetry.space_group_name_H-M   'P 1'
#
loop_
_entity.id
_entity.type
_entity.pdbx_description
1 polymer ?
#
loop_
_entity_poly.entity_id
_entity_poly.type
_entity_poly.pdbx_seq_one_letter_code
_entity_poly.pdbx_strand_id
1 'polypeptide(L)'
;MGQVGPWYSPRNKECHLSADAAYDLMSGVLETYSEMEGQPLTEVFLHCRSSISEEEFQGFRKACPERVKLVGIRVKQEPEIRLYREGCWPVLRGTLWLSSAREAYLWTHGYKPCLQTYDGLEVPVPLRITIQHGDADPIQVASDILGLTKLNYNSCILGDAQPVTIRFSDAVGDVLVGNPAVNKRSHKFKFYI
;
A
#
# COMPACT_ATOMS: atom_id res chain seq x y z
N MET A 1 10.35 10.33 -11.48
CA MET A 1 10.48 9.22 -12.47
C MET A 1 11.37 8.12 -11.89
N GLY A 2 11.05 6.84 -12.08
CA GLY A 2 11.85 5.73 -11.51
C GLY A 2 13.22 5.60 -12.16
N GLN A 3 14.26 6.04 -11.46
CA GLN A 3 15.65 5.89 -11.88
C GLN A 3 16.11 4.42 -11.72
N VAL A 4 17.01 3.95 -12.57
CA VAL A 4 17.64 2.62 -12.48
C VAL A 4 19.00 2.80 -11.81
N GLY A 5 19.04 2.75 -10.48
CA GLY A 5 20.25 2.83 -9.65
C GLY A 5 20.46 1.57 -8.82
N PRO A 6 21.59 1.43 -8.10
CA PRO A 6 21.85 0.29 -7.23
C PRO A 6 21.05 0.46 -5.93
N TRP A 7 19.74 0.24 -6.00
CA TRP A 7 18.82 0.46 -4.88
C TRP A 7 18.97 -0.57 -3.77
N TYR A 8 19.62 -1.69 -4.05
CA TYR A 8 19.69 -2.85 -3.17
C TYR A 8 20.67 -2.63 -2.00
N SER A 9 20.15 -2.58 -0.78
CA SER A 9 20.94 -2.67 0.45
C SER A 9 21.24 -4.14 0.77
N PRO A 10 22.50 -4.60 0.67
CA PRO A 10 22.86 -6.00 0.94
C PRO A 10 22.62 -6.42 2.40
N ARG A 11 22.58 -5.44 3.31
CA ARG A 11 22.48 -5.64 4.75
C ARG A 11 21.05 -6.01 5.18
N ASN A 12 20.07 -5.34 4.58
CA ASN A 12 18.65 -5.53 4.91
C ASN A 12 17.88 -6.27 3.80
N LYS A 13 18.52 -6.53 2.65
CA LYS A 13 17.91 -7.10 1.43
C LYS A 13 16.71 -6.29 0.93
N GLU A 14 16.73 -4.98 1.14
CA GLU A 14 15.67 -4.06 0.75
C GLU A 14 16.20 -3.02 -0.23
N CYS A 15 15.33 -2.58 -1.14
CA CYS A 15 15.64 -1.52 -2.09
C CYS A 15 15.23 -0.17 -1.52
N HIS A 16 16.18 0.76 -1.37
CA HIS A 16 15.92 2.13 -0.91
C HIS A 16 16.30 3.12 -2.00
N LEU A 17 15.47 4.14 -2.20
CA LEU A 17 15.76 5.29 -3.05
C LEU A 17 16.72 6.25 -2.35
N SER A 18 17.44 7.04 -3.14
CA SER A 18 18.14 8.21 -2.62
C SER A 18 17.12 9.31 -2.30
N ALA A 19 17.49 10.25 -1.43
CA ALA A 19 16.64 11.39 -1.11
C ALA A 19 16.24 12.19 -2.37
N ASP A 20 17.16 12.37 -3.32
CA ASP A 20 16.91 13.09 -4.57
C ASP A 20 15.94 12.32 -5.48
N ALA A 21 16.11 10.99 -5.60
CA ALA A 21 15.20 10.17 -6.39
C ALA A 21 13.79 10.10 -5.77
N ALA A 22 13.70 10.08 -4.44
CA ALA A 22 12.43 10.17 -3.72
C ALA A 22 11.74 11.52 -3.95
N TYR A 23 12.51 12.62 -3.92
CA TYR A 23 12.02 13.97 -4.24
C TYR A 23 11.47 14.06 -5.67
N ASP A 24 12.24 13.60 -6.65
CA ASP A 24 11.84 13.60 -8.07
C ASP A 24 10.61 12.73 -8.33
N LEU A 25 10.46 11.63 -7.59
CA LEU A 25 9.31 10.75 -7.70
C LEU A 25 8.05 11.43 -7.17
N MET A 26 8.10 11.97 -5.95
CA MET A 26 6.94 12.64 -5.34
C MET A 26 6.56 13.90 -6.10
N SER A 27 7.53 14.71 -6.53
CA SER A 27 7.27 15.92 -7.32
C SER A 27 6.52 15.60 -8.61
N GLY A 28 6.96 14.57 -9.35
CA GLY A 28 6.27 14.15 -10.57
C GLY A 28 4.86 13.60 -10.31
N VAL A 29 4.62 12.95 -9.17
CA VAL A 29 3.28 12.49 -8.78
C VAL A 29 2.37 13.67 -8.47
N LEU A 30 2.85 14.67 -7.72
CA LEU A 30 2.10 15.87 -7.37
C LEU A 30 1.79 16.74 -8.60
N GLU A 31 2.75 16.87 -9.52
CA GLU A 31 2.55 17.56 -10.80
C GLU A 31 1.47 16.86 -11.63
N THR A 32 1.58 15.54 -11.81
CA THR A 32 0.57 14.74 -12.52
C THR A 32 -0.82 14.88 -11.88
N TYR A 33 -0.89 14.92 -10.54
CA TYR A 33 -2.16 15.11 -9.83
C TYR A 33 -2.74 16.50 -10.06
N SER A 34 -1.89 17.54 -10.10
CA SER A 34 -2.31 18.91 -10.41
C SER A 34 -2.79 19.06 -11.85
N GLU A 35 -2.13 18.39 -12.81
CA GLU A 35 -2.55 18.37 -14.23
C GLU A 35 -3.92 17.71 -14.44
N MET A 36 -4.29 16.78 -13.56
CA MET A 36 -5.61 16.13 -13.56
C MET A 36 -6.70 16.98 -12.87
N GLU A 37 -6.44 18.28 -12.66
CA GLU A 37 -7.35 19.22 -11.95
C GLU A 37 -7.68 18.76 -10.52
N GLY A 38 -6.72 18.13 -9.84
CA GLY A 38 -6.85 17.71 -8.46
C GLY A 38 -7.08 18.88 -7.49
N GLN A 39 -7.84 18.64 -6.43
CA GLN A 39 -8.03 19.63 -5.36
C GLN A 39 -6.78 19.74 -4.48
N PRO A 40 -6.57 20.86 -3.76
CA PRO A 40 -5.46 20.99 -2.83
C PRO A 40 -5.44 19.84 -1.82
N LEU A 41 -4.35 19.07 -1.82
CA LEU A 41 -4.18 17.94 -0.91
C LEU A 41 -4.00 18.46 0.52
N THR A 42 -4.59 17.74 1.47
CA THR A 42 -4.38 17.97 2.90
C THR A 42 -3.48 16.90 3.51
N GLU A 43 -3.60 15.67 3.02
CA GLU A 43 -2.86 14.51 3.52
C GLU A 43 -2.46 13.59 2.35
N VAL A 44 -1.30 12.93 2.48
CA VAL A 44 -0.76 11.95 1.55
C VAL A 44 -0.32 10.72 2.31
N PHE A 45 -0.85 9.57 1.92
CA PHE A 45 -0.50 8.26 2.45
C PHE A 45 0.39 7.51 1.46
N LEU A 46 1.61 7.20 1.89
CA LEU A 46 2.54 6.37 1.14
C LEU A 46 2.41 4.92 1.59
N HIS A 47 1.97 4.05 0.68
CA HIS A 47 1.89 2.60 0.92
C HIS A 47 3.10 1.89 0.33
N CYS A 48 3.88 1.23 1.18
CA CYS A 48 5.07 0.48 0.77
C CYS A 48 5.03 -0.96 1.31
N ARG A 49 5.71 -1.87 0.60
CA ARG A 49 5.90 -3.26 1.04
C ARG A 49 7.17 -3.43 1.89
N SER A 50 8.21 -2.66 1.57
CA SER A 50 9.50 -2.59 2.26
C SER A 50 9.54 -1.48 3.31
N SER A 51 10.66 -1.33 4.03
CA SER A 51 10.89 -0.13 4.82
C SER A 51 11.06 1.09 3.94
N ILE A 52 10.53 2.21 4.42
CA ILE A 52 10.97 3.53 4.02
C ILE A 52 12.07 3.96 5.00
N SER A 53 13.27 4.25 4.50
CA SER A 53 14.34 4.85 5.30
C SER A 53 14.05 6.32 5.62
N GLU A 54 14.74 6.87 6.62
CA GLU A 54 14.59 8.28 6.98
C GLU A 54 14.98 9.20 5.81
N GLU A 55 16.05 8.86 5.09
CA GLU A 55 16.57 9.63 3.95
C GLU A 55 15.54 9.70 2.81
N GLU A 56 14.93 8.57 2.46
CA GLU A 56 13.82 8.51 1.50
C GLU A 56 12.64 9.35 1.95
N PHE A 57 12.24 9.22 3.22
CA PHE A 57 11.09 9.92 3.77
C PHE A 57 11.30 11.44 3.76
N GLN A 58 12.52 11.91 4.06
CA GLN A 58 12.88 13.32 3.95
C GLN A 58 12.85 13.82 2.50
N GLY A 59 13.27 13.00 1.54
CA GLY A 59 13.13 13.29 0.11
C GLY A 59 11.66 13.50 -0.30
N PHE A 60 10.79 12.58 0.10
CA PHE A 60 9.34 12.71 -0.14
C PHE A 60 8.75 13.94 0.55
N ARG A 61 9.13 14.19 1.81
CA ARG A 61 8.63 15.33 2.59
C ARG A 61 9.04 16.67 1.98
N LYS A 62 10.25 16.79 1.44
CA LYS A 62 10.73 18.01 0.77
C LYS A 62 9.94 18.34 -0.49
N ALA A 63 9.42 17.33 -1.20
CA ALA A 63 8.60 17.53 -2.38
C ALA A 63 7.16 17.94 -2.05
N CYS A 64 6.66 17.55 -0.87
CA CYS A 64 5.32 17.92 -0.43
C CYS A 64 5.26 19.40 0.05
N PRO A 65 4.18 20.14 -0.26
CA PRO A 65 3.95 21.45 0.33
C PRO A 65 3.85 21.37 1.86
N GLU A 66 4.30 22.40 2.58
CA GLU A 66 4.38 22.40 4.06
C GLU A 66 3.05 22.12 4.78
N ARG A 67 1.92 22.43 4.13
CA ARG A 67 0.57 22.22 4.67
C ARG A 67 0.10 20.76 4.56
N VAL A 68 0.77 19.94 3.75
CA VAL A 68 0.36 18.56 3.47
C VAL A 68 0.98 17.62 4.49
N LYS A 69 0.13 16.84 5.15
CA LYS A 69 0.56 15.80 6.07
C LYS A 69 1.00 14.57 5.31
N LEU A 70 2.27 14.18 5.44
CA LEU A 70 2.82 12.97 4.83
C LEU A 70 2.93 11.84 5.84
N VAL A 71 2.39 10.66 5.50
CA VAL A 71 2.43 9.47 6.35
C VAL A 71 2.97 8.28 5.55
N GLY A 72 4.01 7.64 6.09
CA GLY A 72 4.61 6.44 5.52
C GLY A 72 4.10 5.17 6.19
N ILE A 73 3.39 4.33 5.44
CA ILE A 73 2.77 3.10 5.95
C ILE A 73 3.36 1.90 5.22
N ARG A 74 3.83 0.94 6.01
CA ARG A 74 4.17 -0.39 5.51
C ARG A 74 2.95 -1.30 5.59
N VAL A 75 2.63 -1.97 4.48
CA VAL A 75 1.56 -2.96 4.40
C VAL A 75 2.14 -4.28 3.90
N LYS A 76 2.07 -5.32 4.71
CA LYS A 76 2.60 -6.65 4.38
C LYS A 76 1.67 -7.75 4.90
N GLN A 77 1.55 -8.86 4.19
CA GLN A 77 0.90 -10.05 4.76
C GLN A 77 1.77 -10.68 5.85
N GLU A 78 1.15 -11.10 6.95
CA GLU A 78 1.81 -11.74 8.09
C GLU A 78 1.31 -13.19 8.26
N PRO A 79 1.90 -14.17 7.53
CA PRO A 79 1.41 -15.56 7.53
C PRO A 79 1.66 -16.30 8.86
N GLU A 80 2.54 -15.77 9.72
CA GLU A 80 2.86 -16.35 11.02
C GLU A 80 1.71 -16.14 12.04
N ILE A 81 0.80 -15.20 11.77
CA ILE A 81 -0.32 -14.90 12.66
C ILE A 81 -1.60 -15.45 12.06
N ARG A 82 -2.31 -16.26 12.84
CA ARG A 82 -3.63 -16.79 12.51
C ARG A 82 -4.57 -16.52 13.66
N LEU A 83 -5.80 -16.13 13.34
CA LEU A 83 -6.86 -15.90 14.30
C LEU A 83 -8.00 -16.88 14.02
N TYR A 84 -8.42 -17.57 15.07
CA TYR A 84 -9.50 -18.53 15.03
C TYR A 84 -10.65 -18.04 15.90
N ARG A 85 -11.87 -18.38 15.51
CA ARG A 85 -13.06 -18.18 16.31
C ARG A 85 -13.78 -19.50 16.46
N GLU A 86 -14.62 -19.61 17.48
CA GLU A 86 -15.50 -20.77 17.64
C GLU A 86 -16.44 -20.94 16.45
N GLY A 87 -16.72 -22.19 16.09
CA GLY A 87 -17.57 -22.57 14.97
C GLY A 87 -16.80 -23.01 13.72
N CYS A 88 -17.50 -23.07 12.58
CA CYS A 88 -16.98 -23.61 11.32
C CYS A 88 -16.42 -22.55 10.36
N TRP A 89 -16.49 -21.27 10.72
CA TRP A 89 -16.17 -20.16 9.84
C TRP A 89 -14.99 -19.35 10.37
N PRO A 90 -14.13 -18.79 9.51
CA PRO A 90 -13.05 -17.93 9.95
C PRO A 90 -13.58 -16.62 10.52
N VAL A 91 -12.67 -15.81 11.06
CA VAL A 91 -12.96 -14.45 11.57
C VAL A 91 -13.64 -13.57 10.52
N LEU A 92 -14.33 -12.53 10.98
CA LEU A 92 -15.04 -11.60 10.11
C LEU A 92 -14.05 -10.79 9.27
N ARG A 93 -14.37 -10.56 8.00
CA ARG A 93 -13.67 -9.56 7.20
C ARG A 93 -13.78 -8.18 7.87
N GLY A 94 -12.66 -7.51 8.03
CA GLY A 94 -12.55 -6.23 8.74
C GLY A 94 -12.22 -6.38 10.22
N THR A 95 -11.97 -7.60 10.72
CA THR A 95 -11.43 -7.79 12.08
C THR A 95 -10.08 -7.06 12.17
N LEU A 96 -9.94 -6.22 13.18
CA LEU A 96 -8.74 -5.41 13.45
C LEU A 96 -8.19 -5.76 14.83
N TRP A 97 -6.90 -6.04 14.89
CA TRP A 97 -6.16 -6.18 16.14
C TRP A 97 -5.08 -5.12 16.22
N LEU A 98 -5.18 -4.23 17.21
CA LEU A 98 -4.18 -3.21 17.49
C LEU A 98 -3.08 -3.83 18.37
N SER A 99 -1.87 -3.95 17.82
CA SER A 99 -0.68 -4.45 18.52
C SER A 99 0.00 -3.34 19.31
N SER A 100 0.07 -2.13 18.71
CA SER A 100 0.60 -0.93 19.34
C SER A 100 -0.03 0.33 18.75
N ALA A 101 0.36 1.51 19.24
CA ALA A 101 -0.08 2.79 18.69
C ALA A 101 0.31 3.00 17.21
N ARG A 102 1.27 2.24 16.68
CA ARG A 102 1.76 2.35 15.29
C ARG A 102 1.64 1.05 14.50
N GLU A 103 1.10 -0.01 15.10
CA GLU A 103 1.03 -1.33 14.48
C GLU A 103 -0.33 -1.97 14.67
N ALA A 104 -0.89 -2.45 13.56
CA ALA A 104 -2.16 -3.13 13.54
C ALA A 104 -2.13 -4.33 12.60
N TYR A 105 -2.96 -5.33 12.90
CA TYR A 105 -3.22 -6.49 12.07
C TYR A 105 -4.67 -6.44 11.60
N LEU A 106 -4.86 -6.37 10.28
CA LEU A 106 -6.16 -6.27 9.65
C LEU A 106 -6.46 -7.52 8.83
N TRP A 107 -7.54 -8.20 9.18
CA TRP A 107 -8.08 -9.30 8.37
C TRP A 107 -8.93 -8.75 7.24
N THR A 108 -8.32 -8.57 6.07
CA THR A 108 -9.03 -8.20 4.85
C THR A 108 -9.83 -9.39 4.29
N HIS A 109 -9.43 -10.62 4.58
CA HIS A 109 -10.20 -11.82 4.25
C HIS A 109 -10.83 -12.44 5.49
N GLY A 110 -11.96 -13.11 5.27
CA GLY A 110 -12.71 -13.74 6.33
C GLY A 110 -14.16 -13.94 5.97
N TYR A 111 -14.95 -14.37 6.94
CA TYR A 111 -16.38 -14.54 6.79
C TYR A 111 -17.04 -13.20 6.42
N LYS A 112 -17.87 -13.23 5.38
CA LYS A 112 -18.57 -12.07 4.82
C LYS A 112 -20.06 -12.23 5.11
N PRO A 113 -20.65 -11.48 6.06
CA PRO A 113 -22.05 -11.62 6.43
C PRO A 113 -23.03 -11.47 5.27
N CYS A 114 -22.74 -10.57 4.32
CA CYS A 114 -23.58 -10.37 3.14
C CYS A 114 -23.52 -11.53 2.12
N LEU A 115 -22.44 -12.31 2.09
CA LEU A 115 -22.37 -13.54 1.28
C LEU A 115 -22.75 -14.78 2.08
N GLN A 116 -22.93 -14.63 3.40
CA GLN A 116 -23.15 -15.71 4.37
C GLN A 116 -22.11 -16.84 4.31
N THR A 117 -20.92 -16.56 3.75
CA THR A 117 -19.86 -17.55 3.54
C THR A 117 -18.48 -16.90 3.60
N TYR A 118 -17.45 -17.73 3.50
CA TYR A 118 -16.08 -17.35 3.23
C TYR A 118 -15.66 -17.90 1.87
N ASP A 119 -15.17 -17.03 0.99
CA ASP A 119 -14.80 -17.30 -0.39
C ASP A 119 -13.31 -17.62 -0.58
N GLY A 120 -12.54 -17.75 0.50
CA GLY A 120 -11.14 -18.18 0.46
C GLY A 120 -10.96 -19.66 0.79
N LEU A 121 -9.83 -20.22 0.36
CA LEU A 121 -9.53 -21.65 0.52
C LEU A 121 -8.82 -21.96 1.85
N GLU A 122 -8.01 -21.03 2.34
CA GLU A 122 -7.16 -21.22 3.53
C GLU A 122 -7.63 -20.36 4.70
N VAL A 123 -7.13 -20.60 5.91
CA VAL A 123 -7.42 -19.71 7.04
C VAL A 123 -6.84 -18.31 6.76
N PRO A 124 -7.66 -17.24 6.89
CA PRO A 124 -7.26 -15.89 6.52
C PRO A 124 -5.97 -15.42 7.16
N VAL A 125 -5.08 -14.90 6.32
CA VAL A 125 -3.83 -14.25 6.72
C VAL A 125 -4.07 -12.74 6.88
N PRO A 126 -3.70 -12.13 8.01
CA PRO A 126 -3.85 -10.69 8.20
C PRO A 126 -2.84 -9.88 7.39
N LEU A 127 -3.20 -8.63 7.11
CA LEU A 127 -2.25 -7.59 6.74
C LEU A 127 -1.69 -6.96 8.02
N ARG A 128 -0.37 -7.02 8.19
CA ARG A 128 0.37 -6.19 9.13
C ARG A 128 0.53 -4.80 8.54
N ILE A 129 0.01 -3.82 9.26
CA ILE A 129 0.04 -2.41 8.94
C ILE A 129 0.93 -1.75 9.98
N THR A 130 2.00 -1.10 9.52
CA THR A 130 2.95 -0.40 10.40
C THR A 130 3.11 1.04 9.92
N ILE A 131 2.78 1.99 10.78
CA ILE A 131 3.02 3.42 10.55
C ILE A 131 4.49 3.69 10.86
N GLN A 132 5.30 3.76 9.79
CA GLN A 132 6.74 3.94 9.91
C GLN A 132 7.10 5.39 10.19
N HIS A 133 6.46 6.31 9.46
CA HIS A 133 6.79 7.74 9.47
C HIS A 133 5.53 8.58 9.49
N GLY A 134 5.63 9.76 10.10
CA GLY A 134 4.49 10.63 10.33
C GLY A 134 3.63 10.19 11.51
N ASP A 135 2.47 10.83 11.63
CA ASP A 135 1.52 10.62 12.70
C ASP A 135 0.13 10.34 12.12
N ALA A 136 -0.47 9.21 12.42
CA ALA A 136 -1.81 8.87 11.95
C ALA A 136 -2.45 7.89 12.94
N ASP A 137 -3.78 7.92 13.00
CA ASP A 137 -4.51 6.94 13.79
C ASP A 137 -4.46 5.58 13.07
N PRO A 138 -3.93 4.51 13.68
CA PRO A 138 -3.90 3.19 13.08
C PRO A 138 -5.30 2.64 12.74
N ILE A 139 -6.35 3.06 13.43
CA ILE A 139 -7.73 2.66 13.12
C ILE A 139 -8.18 3.30 11.80
N GLN A 140 -7.93 4.59 11.62
CA GLN A 140 -8.22 5.31 10.38
C GLN A 140 -7.46 4.69 9.20
N VAL A 141 -6.16 4.47 9.38
CA VAL A 141 -5.32 3.84 8.34
C VAL A 141 -5.83 2.44 7.98
N ALA A 142 -6.21 1.63 8.96
CA ALA A 142 -6.77 0.31 8.71
C ALA A 142 -8.12 0.36 7.98
N SER A 143 -8.98 1.32 8.33
CA SER A 143 -10.25 1.56 7.64
C SER A 143 -10.05 1.93 6.18
N ASP A 144 -9.10 2.82 5.89
CA ASP A 144 -8.78 3.25 4.54
C ASP A 144 -8.20 2.10 3.70
N ILE A 145 -7.28 1.32 4.28
CA ILE A 145 -6.74 0.10 3.64
C ILE A 145 -7.85 -0.92 3.36
N LEU A 146 -8.77 -1.13 4.31
CA LEU A 146 -9.92 -2.02 4.10
C LEU A 146 -10.82 -1.51 2.96
N GLY A 147 -11.01 -0.19 2.84
CA GLY A 147 -11.70 0.44 1.72
C GLY A 147 -11.01 0.19 0.38
N LEU A 148 -9.69 0.40 0.32
CA LEU A 148 -8.87 0.21 -0.88
C LEU A 148 -8.85 -1.24 -1.36
N THR A 149 -9.04 -2.22 -0.48
CA THR A 149 -9.15 -3.64 -0.89
C THR A 149 -10.45 -3.93 -1.65
N LYS A 150 -11.48 -3.06 -1.59
CA LYS A 150 -12.72 -3.22 -2.37
C LYS A 150 -12.58 -2.71 -3.81
N LEU A 151 -11.53 -1.95 -4.11
CA LEU A 151 -11.34 -1.27 -5.39
C LEU A 151 -10.60 -2.15 -6.41
N ASN A 152 -11.10 -3.36 -6.64
CA ASN A 152 -10.62 -4.20 -7.72
C ASN A 152 -11.69 -4.30 -8.82
N TYR A 153 -11.45 -3.60 -9.93
CA TYR A 153 -12.34 -3.59 -11.08
C TYR A 153 -12.22 -4.83 -11.98
N ASN A 154 -11.28 -5.74 -11.70
CA ASN A 154 -10.99 -6.90 -12.53
C ASN A 154 -11.67 -8.19 -12.04
N SER A 155 -12.24 -8.19 -10.85
CA SER A 155 -12.91 -9.37 -10.31
C SER A 155 -14.15 -9.01 -9.51
N CYS A 156 -15.18 -9.85 -9.63
CA CYS A 156 -16.43 -9.73 -8.87
C CYS A 156 -16.29 -10.35 -7.48
N ILE A 157 -15.17 -10.12 -6.79
CA ILE A 157 -14.93 -10.59 -5.43
C ILE A 157 -15.25 -9.48 -4.45
N LEU A 158 -15.83 -9.83 -3.30
CA LEU A 158 -16.16 -8.85 -2.27
C LEU A 158 -14.92 -8.49 -1.44
N GLY A 159 -14.00 -7.78 -2.10
CA GLY A 159 -12.76 -7.29 -1.55
C GLY A 159 -11.61 -8.30 -1.57
N ASP A 160 -10.43 -7.75 -1.82
CA ASP A 160 -9.17 -8.47 -2.01
C ASP A 160 -8.35 -8.68 -0.75
N ALA A 161 -7.30 -9.49 -0.90
CA ALA A 161 -6.32 -9.76 0.17
C ALA A 161 -5.45 -8.54 0.46
N GLN A 162 -5.20 -7.75 -0.58
CA GLN A 162 -4.28 -6.63 -0.56
C GLN A 162 -4.98 -5.39 -1.09
N PRO A 163 -4.64 -4.19 -0.60
CA PRO A 163 -5.17 -2.94 -1.14
C PRO A 163 -4.68 -2.74 -2.57
N VAL A 164 -5.51 -2.10 -3.39
CA VAL A 164 -5.21 -1.83 -4.81
C VAL A 164 -3.88 -1.09 -5.01
N THR A 165 -3.48 -0.23 -4.07
CA THR A 165 -2.22 0.54 -4.12
C THR A 165 -0.98 -0.35 -4.12
N ILE A 166 -1.00 -1.45 -3.37
CA ILE A 166 0.13 -2.40 -3.32
C ILE A 166 0.12 -3.27 -4.57
N ARG A 167 -1.05 -3.85 -4.91
CA ARG A 167 -1.20 -4.72 -6.08
C ARG A 167 -0.82 -4.02 -7.38
N PHE A 168 -1.20 -2.76 -7.53
CA PHE A 168 -0.88 -1.97 -8.72
C PHE A 168 0.61 -1.69 -8.84
N SER A 169 1.29 -1.41 -7.72
CA SER A 169 2.73 -1.19 -7.71
C SER A 169 3.50 -2.44 -8.17
N ASP A 170 3.05 -3.63 -7.74
CA ASP A 170 3.63 -4.91 -8.19
C ASP A 170 3.39 -5.14 -9.69
N ALA A 171 2.15 -4.95 -10.17
CA ALA A 171 1.80 -5.13 -11.58
C ALA A 171 2.57 -4.18 -12.52
N VAL A 172 2.71 -2.90 -12.14
CA VAL A 172 3.53 -1.94 -12.88
C VAL A 172 5.00 -2.38 -12.88
N GLY A 173 5.52 -2.85 -11.75
CA GLY A 173 6.88 -3.40 -11.66
C GLY A 173 7.11 -4.52 -12.66
N ASP A 174 6.21 -5.51 -12.69
CA ASP A 174 6.30 -6.67 -13.58
C ASP A 174 6.26 -6.27 -15.06
N VAL A 175 5.32 -5.39 -15.45
CA VAL A 175 5.19 -4.91 -16.83
C VAL A 175 6.45 -4.15 -17.28
N LEU A 176 7.04 -3.34 -16.39
CA LEU A 176 8.24 -2.57 -16.71
C LEU A 176 9.48 -3.44 -16.84
N VAL A 177 9.61 -4.50 -16.03
CA VAL A 177 10.69 -5.49 -16.15
C VAL A 177 10.52 -6.31 -17.43
N GLY A 178 9.28 -6.67 -17.78
CA GLY A 178 8.99 -7.44 -18.99
C GLY A 178 9.18 -6.68 -20.31
N ASN A 179 9.11 -5.34 -20.29
CA ASN A 179 9.21 -4.50 -21.49
C ASN A 179 10.25 -3.36 -21.34
N PRO A 180 11.55 -3.68 -21.37
CA PRO A 180 12.61 -2.68 -21.16
C PRO A 180 12.74 -1.63 -22.27
N ALA A 181 12.17 -1.86 -23.46
CA ALA A 181 12.26 -0.96 -24.61
C ALA A 181 11.26 0.22 -24.59
N VAL A 182 10.34 0.29 -23.61
CA VAL A 182 9.30 1.32 -23.55
C VAL A 182 9.84 2.61 -22.93
N ASN A 183 10.11 3.61 -23.79
CA ASN A 183 10.61 4.92 -23.38
C ASN A 183 9.52 5.89 -22.88
N LYS A 184 8.25 5.70 -23.26
CA LYS A 184 7.14 6.58 -22.85
C LYS A 184 6.09 5.76 -22.09
N ARG A 185 6.06 5.95 -20.76
CA ARG A 185 5.16 5.24 -19.84
C ARG A 185 3.91 6.10 -19.61
N SER A 186 2.73 5.49 -19.58
CA SER A 186 1.50 6.21 -19.26
C SER A 186 1.26 6.14 -17.75
N HIS A 187 0.74 7.19 -17.12
CA HIS A 187 0.38 7.16 -15.70
C HIS A 187 -1.02 6.55 -15.47
N LYS A 188 -1.74 6.19 -16.54
CA LYS A 188 -3.14 5.73 -16.44
C LYS A 188 -3.21 4.26 -16.05
N PHE A 189 -3.97 4.00 -14.98
CA PHE A 189 -4.22 2.67 -14.39
C PHE A 189 -4.59 1.59 -15.41
N LYS A 190 -5.47 1.92 -16.37
CA LYS A 190 -6.02 0.98 -17.38
C LYS A 190 -5.00 0.31 -18.32
N PHE A 191 -3.73 0.72 -18.31
CA PHE A 191 -2.70 0.18 -19.19
C PHE A 191 -1.82 -0.90 -18.52
N TYR A 192 -1.99 -1.13 -17.22
CA TYR A 192 -1.15 -2.05 -16.44
C TYR A 192 -1.94 -3.23 -15.85
N ILE A 193 -3.17 -3.41 -16.32
CA ILE A 193 -4.16 -4.35 -15.81
C ILE A 193 -4.87 -5.01 -16.98
#